data_AF-A0AAN8XJJ1-F1
#
_entry.id   AF-A0AAN8XJJ1-F1
#
_cell.length_a   1.000
_cell.length_b   1.000
_cell.length_c   1.000
_cell.angle_alpha   90.00
_cell.angle_beta   90.00
_cell.angle_gamma   90.00
#
_symmetry.space_group_name_H-M   'P 1'
#
loop_
_entity.id
_entity.type
_entity.pdbx_description
1 polymer ?
#
loop_
_entity_poly.entity_id
_entity_poly.type
_entity_poly.pdbx_seq_one_letter_code
_entity_poly.pdbx_strand_id
1 'polypeptide(L)'
;VEGSVIPAFCLRHDVDGILWLPENEDRFVHVATYNAFGYVKASKSMAKFTCASPDNSYVAVADVKSHIYVFFQPEAFGGELRNRKSGKRMNTVARQVVISMKSHDEICGLHASPYALFVLTSKSIYTYCLRNS
;
A
#
# COMPACT_ATOMS: atom_id res chain seq x y z
N VAL A 1 -10.45 -14.85 8.71
CA VAL A 1 -9.71 -15.14 9.96
C VAL A 1 -10.20 -14.13 10.97
N GLU A 2 -10.97 -14.56 11.97
CA GLU A 2 -11.32 -13.68 13.10
C GLU A 2 -10.02 -13.19 13.75
N GLY A 3 -9.94 -11.88 13.96
CA GLY A 3 -8.67 -11.17 14.14
C GLY A 3 -7.88 -11.66 15.34
N SER A 4 -6.64 -12.10 15.09
CA SER A 4 -5.61 -12.10 16.12
C SER A 4 -5.57 -10.70 16.74
N VAL A 5 -5.60 -10.61 18.08
CA VAL A 5 -5.40 -9.33 18.80
C VAL A 5 -4.01 -8.74 18.55
N ILE A 6 -3.11 -9.51 17.95
CA ILE A 6 -1.76 -9.12 17.62
C ILE A 6 -1.75 -8.53 16.20
N PRO A 7 -1.25 -7.31 16.00
CA PRO A 7 -1.20 -6.70 14.67
C PRO A 7 -0.27 -7.49 13.73
N ALA A 8 -0.68 -7.60 12.46
CA ALA A 8 0.19 -8.11 11.42
C ALA A 8 1.40 -7.17 11.20
N PHE A 9 2.52 -7.73 10.76
CA PHE A 9 3.72 -6.97 10.43
C PHE A 9 4.25 -7.35 9.05
N CYS A 10 4.90 -6.40 8.38
CA CYS A 10 5.42 -6.58 7.03
C CYS A 10 6.95 -6.56 7.05
N LEU A 11 7.56 -7.60 6.50
CA LEU A 11 9.00 -7.70 6.32
C LEU A 11 9.37 -7.55 4.86
N ARG A 12 10.51 -6.91 4.58
CA ARG A 12 11.07 -6.89 3.23
C ARG A 12 11.71 -8.23 2.93
N HIS A 13 11.38 -8.83 1.79
CA HIS A 13 12.07 -9.98 1.24
C HIS A 13 12.47 -9.68 -0.21
N ASP A 14 13.78 -9.52 -0.44
CA ASP A 14 14.33 -9.02 -1.71
C ASP A 14 13.70 -7.68 -2.14
N VAL A 15 12.82 -7.71 -3.15
CA VAL A 15 12.16 -6.53 -3.72
C VAL A 15 10.72 -6.36 -3.24
N ASP A 16 10.18 -7.34 -2.53
CA ASP A 16 8.79 -7.42 -2.10
C ASP A 16 8.60 -7.11 -0.62
N GLY A 17 7.38 -6.78 -0.23
CA GLY A 17 6.93 -6.75 1.17
C GLY A 17 6.08 -7.97 1.48
N ILE A 18 6.44 -8.74 2.50
CA ILE A 18 5.73 -9.96 2.92
C ILE A 18 4.99 -9.67 4.21
N LEU A 19 3.67 -9.74 4.19
CA LEU A 19 2.81 -9.53 5.35
C LEU A 19 2.62 -10.85 6.10
N TRP A 20 2.96 -10.82 7.39
CA TRP A 20 2.85 -11.93 8.32
C TRP A 20 1.82 -11.62 9.39
N LEU A 21 0.90 -12.55 9.61
CA LEU A 21 -0.06 -12.50 10.71
C LEU A 21 0.37 -13.48 11.80
N PRO A 22 0.60 -13.02 13.04
CA PRO A 22 0.83 -13.91 14.18
C PRO A 22 -0.43 -14.72 14.51
N GLU A 23 -0.33 -16.04 14.49
CA GLU A 23 -1.37 -16.93 15.00
C GLU A 23 -1.19 -17.23 16.49
N ASN A 24 0.07 -17.26 16.95
CA ASN A 24 0.49 -17.34 18.35
C ASN A 24 1.94 -16.81 18.46
N GLU A 25 2.57 -16.93 19.64
CA GLU A 25 3.91 -16.37 19.91
C GLU A 25 5.01 -16.88 18.97
N ASP A 26 4.93 -18.14 18.53
CA ASP A 26 5.98 -18.80 17.74
C ASP A 26 5.57 -19.10 16.29
N ARG A 27 4.32 -18.82 15.91
CA ARG A 27 3.77 -19.18 14.59
C ARG A 27 3.18 -17.98 13.86
N PHE A 28 3.65 -17.80 12.64
CA PHE A 28 3.24 -16.73 11.74
C PHE A 28 2.74 -17.31 10.42
N VAL A 29 1.68 -16.72 9.87
CA VAL A 29 1.13 -17.09 8.57
C VAL A 29 1.35 -15.97 7.57
N HIS A 30 1.84 -16.35 6.39
CA HIS A 30 1.92 -15.44 5.26
C HIS A 30 0.50 -15.14 4.75
N VAL A 31 0.10 -13.87 4.78
CA VAL A 31 -1.27 -13.45 4.42
C VAL A 31 -1.34 -12.63 3.14
N ALA A 32 -0.26 -11.93 2.77
CA ALA A 32 -0.18 -11.17 1.53
C ALA A 32 1.25 -10.86 1.12
N THR A 33 1.48 -10.76 -0.18
CA THR A 33 2.70 -10.24 -0.78
C THR A 33 2.41 -8.90 -1.46
N TYR A 34 3.10 -7.85 -1.05
CA TYR A 34 3.14 -6.57 -1.73
C TYR A 34 4.28 -6.54 -2.74
N ASN A 35 3.96 -6.91 -3.97
CA ASN A 35 4.91 -7.01 -5.08
C ASN A 35 5.67 -5.68 -5.31
N ALA A 36 6.99 -5.77 -5.49
CA ALA A 36 7.94 -4.67 -5.68
C ALA A 36 7.93 -3.58 -4.59
N PHE A 37 7.28 -3.83 -3.44
CA PHE A 37 7.11 -2.80 -2.41
C PHE A 37 8.44 -2.34 -1.79
N GLY A 38 9.44 -3.22 -1.72
CA GLY A 38 10.79 -2.88 -1.27
C GLY A 38 11.44 -1.80 -2.14
N TYR A 39 11.32 -1.89 -3.46
CA TYR A 39 11.79 -0.85 -4.39
C TYR A 39 10.99 0.44 -4.25
N VAL A 40 9.67 0.30 -4.18
CA VAL A 40 8.75 1.41 -4.02
C VAL A 40 9.13 2.24 -2.79
N LYS A 41 9.23 1.60 -1.62
CA LYS A 41 9.54 2.27 -0.36
C LYS A 41 10.95 2.88 -0.39
N ALA A 42 11.94 2.17 -0.93
CA ALA A 42 13.30 2.69 -1.07
C ALA A 42 13.40 3.93 -1.98
N SER A 43 12.52 4.05 -2.98
CA SER A 43 12.47 5.23 -3.87
C SER A 43 11.91 6.49 -3.20
N LYS A 44 11.30 6.37 -2.01
CA LYS A 44 10.66 7.49 -1.29
C LYS A 44 11.53 7.89 -0.10
N SER A 45 12.58 8.66 -0.37
CA SER A 45 13.53 9.15 0.64
C SER A 45 12.88 9.94 1.78
N MET A 46 11.72 10.56 1.52
CA MET A 46 10.95 11.34 2.49
C MET A 46 9.80 10.55 3.15
N ALA A 47 9.72 9.23 2.94
CA ALA A 47 8.65 8.40 3.53
C ALA A 47 8.67 8.48 5.06
N LYS A 48 7.57 8.95 5.63
CA LYS A 48 7.37 9.08 7.09
C LYS A 48 6.42 8.01 7.62
N PHE A 49 5.32 7.75 6.92
CA PHE A 49 4.33 6.75 7.32
C PHE A 49 4.10 5.74 6.22
N THR A 50 3.76 4.52 6.63
CA THR A 50 3.35 3.43 5.74
C THR A 50 2.20 2.70 6.39
N CYS A 51 1.13 2.46 5.64
CA CYS A 51 0.02 1.62 6.08
C CYS A 51 -0.52 0.81 4.91
N ALA A 52 -1.12 -0.34 5.19
CA ALA A 52 -1.81 -1.15 4.20
C ALA A 52 -3.30 -1.17 4.48
N SER A 53 -4.10 -1.37 3.43
CA SER A 53 -5.52 -1.62 3.57
C SER A 53 -5.77 -2.91 4.37
N PRO A 54 -6.81 -2.97 5.23
CA PRO A 54 -7.17 -4.18 5.97
C PRO A 54 -7.48 -5.40 5.08
N ASP A 55 -7.89 -5.19 3.83
CA ASP A 55 -8.17 -6.23 2.85
C ASP A 55 -6.96 -6.55 1.93
N ASN A 56 -5.80 -5.95 2.20
CA ASN A 56 -4.56 -6.09 1.43
C ASN A 56 -4.63 -5.61 -0.04
N SER A 57 -5.68 -4.88 -0.43
CA SER A 57 -5.84 -4.39 -1.81
C SER A 57 -4.81 -3.33 -2.21
N TYR A 58 -4.25 -2.58 -1.26
CA TYR A 58 -3.23 -1.58 -1.54
C TYR A 58 -2.34 -1.28 -0.32
N VAL A 59 -1.19 -0.64 -0.60
CA VAL A 59 -0.30 -0.04 0.41
C VAL A 59 -0.13 1.44 0.12
N ALA A 60 -0.17 2.27 1.16
CA ALA A 60 0.05 3.70 1.08
C ALA A 60 1.33 4.09 1.81
N VAL A 61 2.11 4.99 1.20
CA VAL A 61 3.31 5.60 1.77
C VAL A 61 3.13 7.10 1.74
N ALA A 62 3.15 7.74 2.90
CA ALA A 62 3.06 9.19 3.01
C ALA A 62 4.44 9.77 3.32
N ASP A 63 4.82 10.82 2.59
CA ASP A 63 5.99 11.63 2.90
C ASP A 63 5.71 12.62 4.04
N VAL A 64 6.66 13.49 4.35
CA VAL A 64 6.57 14.36 5.53
C VAL A 64 5.47 15.41 5.40
N LYS A 65 5.15 15.90 4.19
CA LYS A 65 4.26 17.08 4.02
C LYS A 65 3.33 17.07 2.80
N SER A 66 3.68 16.42 1.68
CA SER A 66 3.12 16.84 0.39
C SER A 66 2.42 15.75 -0.40
N HIS A 67 2.87 14.51 -0.31
CA HIS A 67 2.31 13.43 -1.11
C HIS A 67 1.91 12.22 -0.27
N ILE A 68 0.97 11.48 -0.83
CA ILE A 68 0.71 10.09 -0.46
C ILE A 68 0.80 9.27 -1.74
N TYR A 69 1.67 8.28 -1.74
CA TYR A 69 1.83 7.32 -2.82
C TYR A 69 0.99 6.08 -2.49
N VAL A 70 0.05 5.72 -3.36
CA VAL A 70 -0.85 4.57 -3.19
C VAL A 70 -0.52 3.52 -4.24
N PHE A 71 -0.21 2.30 -3.81
CA PHE A 71 0.18 1.17 -4.63
C PHE A 71 -0.86 0.08 -4.50
N PHE A 72 -1.66 -0.10 -5.54
CA PHE A 72 -2.69 -1.13 -5.61
C PHE A 72 -2.08 -2.46 -6.03
N GLN A 73 -2.55 -3.55 -5.41
CA GLN A 73 -2.23 -4.89 -5.86
C GLN A 73 -2.73 -5.12 -7.29
N PRO A 74 -2.09 -6.03 -8.05
CA PRO A 74 -2.53 -6.34 -9.40
C PRO A 74 -3.97 -6.89 -9.39
N GLU A 75 -4.89 -6.15 -9.99
CA GLU A 75 -6.26 -6.60 -10.23
C GLU A 75 -6.44 -6.99 -11.70
N ALA A 76 -7.42 -7.86 -11.96
CA ALA A 76 -7.77 -8.27 -13.32
C ALA A 76 -8.26 -7.05 -14.10
N PHE A 77 -7.56 -6.70 -15.17
CA PHE A 77 -7.94 -5.64 -16.08
C PHE A 77 -8.72 -6.24 -17.25
N GLY A 78 -9.79 -5.56 -17.69
CA GLY A 78 -10.67 -6.01 -18.78
C GLY A 78 -10.04 -6.05 -20.18
N GLY A 79 -8.71 -5.99 -20.28
CA GLY A 79 -7.95 -6.01 -21.52
C GLY A 79 -6.67 -6.84 -21.40
N GLU A 80 -6.10 -7.22 -22.54
CA GLU A 80 -4.93 -8.09 -22.59
C GLU A 80 -3.66 -7.25 -22.82
N LEU A 81 -2.78 -7.16 -21.82
CA LEU A 81 -1.45 -6.60 -22.03
C LEU A 81 -0.54 -7.67 -22.61
N ARG A 82 0.01 -7.42 -23.81
CA ARG A 82 1.02 -8.29 -24.40
C ARG A 82 2.41 -7.68 -24.26
N ASN A 83 3.29 -8.37 -23.55
CA ASN A 83 4.70 -8.00 -23.54
C ASN A 83 5.26 -8.18 -24.95
N ARG A 84 5.69 -7.08 -25.60
CA ARG A 84 6.19 -7.12 -26.99
C ARG A 84 7.48 -7.93 -27.16
N LYS A 85 8.30 -8.06 -26.12
CA LYS A 85 9.58 -8.78 -26.17
C LYS A 85 9.43 -10.27 -25.87
N SER A 86 8.59 -10.65 -24.90
CA SER A 86 8.43 -12.06 -24.50
C SER A 86 7.17 -12.74 -25.01
N GLY A 87 6.24 -11.99 -25.61
CA GLY A 87 4.94 -12.51 -26.06
C GLY A 87 3.96 -12.85 -24.91
N LYS A 88 4.40 -12.73 -23.65
CA LYS A 88 3.61 -13.07 -22.47
C LYS A 88 2.38 -12.16 -22.38
N ARG A 89 1.21 -12.80 -22.23
CA ARG A 89 -0.08 -12.14 -22.00
C ARG A 89 -0.25 -11.93 -20.50
N MET A 90 -0.55 -10.71 -20.11
CA MET A 90 -0.80 -10.30 -18.72
C MET A 90 -2.20 -9.70 -18.66
N ASN A 91 -3.02 -10.26 -17.78
CA ASN A 91 -4.38 -9.80 -17.56
C ASN A 91 -4.50 -8.99 -16.26
N THR A 92 -3.38 -8.74 -15.57
CA THR A 92 -3.35 -7.97 -14.33
C THR A 92 -2.37 -6.80 -14.43
N VAL A 93 -2.74 -5.67 -13.83
CA VAL A 93 -1.93 -4.45 -13.80
C VAL A 93 -1.89 -3.93 -12.38
N ALA A 94 -0.67 -3.78 -11.83
CA ALA A 94 -0.49 -3.02 -10.62
C ALA A 94 -0.64 -1.52 -10.95
N ARG A 95 -1.46 -0.81 -10.17
CA ARG A 95 -1.72 0.61 -10.35
C ARG A 95 -1.02 1.41 -9.25
N GLN A 96 -0.43 2.54 -9.62
CA GLN A 96 0.10 3.53 -8.68
C GLN A 96 -0.63 4.85 -8.86
N VAL A 97 -0.99 5.50 -7.75
CA VAL A 97 -1.54 6.85 -7.73
C VAL A 97 -0.71 7.72 -6.77
N VAL A 98 -0.55 8.99 -7.11
CA VAL A 98 0.04 10.00 -6.22
C VAL A 98 -1.05 11.00 -5.85
N ILE A 99 -1.32 11.12 -4.56
CA ILE A 99 -2.23 12.10 -3.99
C ILE A 99 -1.38 13.29 -3.55
N SER A 100 -1.54 14.43 -4.20
CA SER A 100 -0.92 15.68 -3.77
C SER A 100 -1.84 16.39 -2.78
N MET A 101 -1.34 16.66 -1.57
CA MET A 101 -2.09 17.38 -0.56
C MET A 101 -2.22 18.86 -0.94
N LYS A 102 -3.37 19.46 -0.61
CA LYS A 102 -3.61 20.90 -0.82
C LYS A 102 -2.76 21.77 0.11
N SER A 103 -2.45 21.25 1.29
CA SER A 103 -1.61 21.89 2.30
C SER A 103 -0.27 21.16 2.40
N HIS A 104 0.81 21.89 2.66
CA HIS A 104 2.14 21.33 2.97
C HIS A 104 2.40 21.28 4.48
N ASP A 105 1.34 21.10 5.27
CA ASP A 105 1.47 20.90 6.71
C ASP A 105 2.10 19.54 6.99
N GLU A 106 2.79 19.43 8.12
CA GLU A 106 3.40 18.17 8.51
C GLU A 106 2.34 17.09 8.70
N ILE A 107 2.54 15.95 8.05
CA ILE A 107 1.75 14.75 8.26
C ILE A 107 2.18 14.17 9.61
N CYS A 108 1.19 13.94 10.48
CA CYS A 108 1.35 13.40 11.82
C CYS A 108 0.84 11.95 11.93
N GLY A 109 0.01 11.51 10.98
CA GLY A 109 -0.48 10.13 10.95
C GLY A 109 -1.14 9.77 9.62
N LEU A 110 -1.19 8.47 9.36
CA LEU A 110 -1.78 7.88 8.15
C LEU A 110 -2.56 6.62 8.54
N HIS A 111 -3.78 6.50 8.05
CA HIS A 111 -4.61 5.31 8.25
C HIS A 111 -5.31 4.90 6.95
N ALA A 112 -5.23 3.62 6.62
CA ALA A 112 -5.86 3.03 5.45
C ALA A 112 -7.11 2.25 5.83
N SER A 113 -8.16 2.45 5.04
CA SER A 113 -9.36 1.62 5.00
C SER A 113 -9.55 1.08 3.58
N PRO A 114 -10.40 0.07 3.35
CA PRO A 114 -10.61 -0.48 2.01
C PRO A 114 -10.97 0.56 0.93
N TYR A 115 -11.66 1.64 1.29
CA TYR A 115 -12.20 2.62 0.32
C TYR A 115 -11.72 4.05 0.54
N ALA A 116 -10.92 4.30 1.57
CA ALA A 116 -10.44 5.64 1.89
C ALA A 116 -9.10 5.64 2.63
N LEU A 117 -8.33 6.72 2.43
CA LEU A 117 -7.16 7.07 3.20
C LEU A 117 -7.44 8.27 4.09
N PHE A 118 -7.12 8.15 5.36
CA PHE A 118 -7.17 9.23 6.33
C PHE A 118 -5.76 9.74 6.61
N VAL A 119 -5.58 11.05 6.48
CA VAL A 119 -4.29 11.71 6.66
C VAL A 119 -4.45 12.77 7.74
N LEU A 120 -3.82 12.54 8.88
CA LEU A 120 -3.76 13.51 9.97
C LEU A 120 -2.58 14.44 9.74
N THR A 121 -2.83 15.75 9.69
CA THR A 121 -1.79 16.79 9.73
C THR A 121 -1.82 17.52 11.06
N SER A 122 -0.87 18.42 11.28
CA SER A 122 -0.85 19.31 12.44
C SER A 122 -2.05 20.27 12.52
N LYS A 123 -2.83 20.43 11.45
CA LYS A 123 -3.96 21.38 11.38
C LYS A 123 -5.31 20.73 11.08
N SER A 124 -5.33 19.64 10.32
CA SER A 124 -6.56 19.08 9.75
C SER A 124 -6.47 17.56 9.57
N ILE A 125 -7.62 16.90 9.47
CA ILE A 125 -7.72 15.52 8.99
C ILE A 125 -8.28 15.55 7.57
N TYR A 126 -7.55 14.99 6.62
CA TYR A 126 -8.00 14.80 5.24
C TYR A 126 -8.50 13.37 5.04
N THR A 127 -9.54 13.21 4.24
CA THR A 127 -10.03 11.91 3.79
C THR A 127 -10.01 11.86 2.27
N TYR A 128 -9.33 10.86 1.71
CA TYR A 128 -9.23 10.63 0.28
C TYR A 128 -9.95 9.35 -0.08
N CYS A 129 -11.02 9.44 -0.86
CA CYS A 129 -11.73 8.25 -1.34
C CYS A 129 -10.93 7.56 -2.45
N LEU A 130 -10.70 6.27 -2.29
CA LEU A 130 -10.05 5.40 -3.25
C LEU A 130 -11.15 4.60 -3.96
N ARG A 131 -11.69 5.14 -5.05
CA ARG A 131 -12.56 4.35 -5.94
C ARG A 131 -11.68 3.61 -6.94
N ASN A 132 -11.94 2.31 -7.11
CA ASN A 132 -11.55 1.63 -8.35
C ASN A 132 -12.55 2.08 -9.41
N SER A 133 -12.06 2.88 -10.36
CA SER A 133 -12.79 3.28 -11.57
C SER A 133 -12.90 2.13 -12.54
#